data_AF-A0A961IL65-F1
#
_entry.id   AF-A0A961IL65-F1
#
_cell.length_a   1.000
_cell.length_b   1.000
_cell.length_c   1.000
_cell.angle_alpha   90.00
_cell.angle_beta   90.00
_cell.angle_gamma   90.00
#
_symmetry.space_group_name_H-M   'P 1'
#
loop_
_entity.id
_entity.type
_entity.pdbx_description
1 polymer ?
#
loop_
_entity_poly.entity_id
_entity_poly.type
_entity_poly.pdbx_seq_one_letter_code
_entity_poly.pdbx_strand_id
1 'polypeptide(L)'
;MLLRRLALIGCGLACSVYTACSASHFLVNEHVTYNFSDEGFLSDRMLQTIGTAVVDISVPGLENASRRCLDDALVRARERALRVMLHTRFGVPGNTGAAGGLSDFERDFPLEFSERDMIRGWIDFREILDRGFVVLKDNRSRESCLLVYRVQGEDLPAEFRAVPMSFQPETPGAGRSSPDDSVDSPFF
;
A
#
# COMPACT_ATOMS: atom_id res chain seq x y z
N MET A 1 -66.01 19.52 -30.27
CA MET A 1 -66.55 19.82 -28.92
C MET A 1 -66.33 18.60 -28.05
N LEU A 2 -65.35 18.69 -27.15
CA LEU A 2 -65.53 18.69 -25.69
C LEU A 2 -65.99 17.33 -25.14
N LEU A 3 -65.13 16.50 -24.54
CA LEU A 3 -64.44 16.59 -23.22
C LEU A 3 -65.15 15.74 -22.14
N ARG A 4 -64.38 14.79 -21.56
CA ARG A 4 -64.34 14.32 -20.14
C ARG A 4 -64.28 12.78 -20.07
N ARG A 5 -63.12 12.15 -19.87
CA ARG A 5 -62.24 12.03 -18.67
C ARG A 5 -62.85 11.24 -17.51
N LEU A 6 -62.21 10.11 -17.18
CA LEU A 6 -61.77 9.63 -15.85
C LEU A 6 -61.09 8.26 -16.06
N ALA A 7 -59.76 8.16 -16.13
CA ALA A 7 -58.76 8.21 -15.06
C ALA A 7 -58.67 6.91 -14.24
N LEU A 8 -57.68 6.07 -14.60
CA LEU A 8 -57.02 5.09 -13.74
C LEU A 8 -55.74 4.63 -14.46
N ILE A 9 -54.65 5.35 -14.24
CA ILE A 9 -53.30 4.90 -14.59
C ILE A 9 -52.44 5.14 -13.36
N GLY A 10 -52.19 4.05 -12.63
CA GLY A 10 -51.24 3.99 -11.53
C GLY A 10 -49.95 3.31 -11.99
N CYS A 11 -48.86 3.68 -11.29
CA CYS A 11 -47.50 3.13 -11.35
C CYS A 11 -46.78 3.33 -12.69
N GLY A 12 -45.68 4.06 -12.78
CA GLY A 12 -44.57 4.12 -11.84
C GLY A 12 -43.35 3.59 -12.56
N LEU A 13 -42.59 4.48 -13.20
CA LEU A 13 -41.25 4.19 -13.74
C LEU A 13 -40.50 5.50 -13.92
N ALA A 14 -40.10 6.07 -12.78
CA ALA A 14 -38.96 6.96 -12.71
C ALA A 14 -37.71 6.08 -12.62
N CYS A 15 -36.85 6.16 -13.65
CA CYS A 15 -35.39 6.00 -13.59
C CYS A 15 -34.86 5.83 -15.01
N SER A 16 -34.59 6.94 -15.69
CA SER A 16 -33.80 6.93 -16.92
C SER A 16 -32.88 8.15 -16.96
N VAL A 17 -32.04 8.26 -15.93
CA VAL A 17 -30.83 9.09 -15.97
C VAL A 17 -29.75 8.35 -15.18
N TYR A 18 -29.32 7.19 -15.69
CA TYR A 18 -28.00 6.68 -15.33
C TYR A 18 -27.03 7.17 -16.39
N THR A 19 -26.28 8.19 -15.97
CA THR A 19 -24.99 8.59 -16.48
C THR A 19 -24.21 7.39 -17.01
N ALA A 20 -23.77 7.51 -18.25
CA ALA A 20 -22.75 6.66 -18.83
C ALA A 20 -21.58 6.57 -17.83
N CYS A 21 -21.41 5.41 -17.21
CA CYS A 21 -20.16 5.04 -16.58
C CYS A 21 -19.10 5.06 -17.68
N SER A 22 -18.26 6.08 -17.68
CA SER A 22 -16.98 5.99 -18.36
C SER A 22 -16.18 4.91 -17.63
N ALA A 23 -16.00 3.77 -18.28
CA ALA A 23 -15.07 2.75 -17.83
C ALA A 23 -13.67 3.36 -17.92
N SER A 24 -13.12 3.84 -16.81
CA SER A 24 -11.74 4.26 -16.74
C SER A 24 -10.85 3.00 -16.79
N HIS A 25 -10.46 2.66 -18.01
CA HIS A 25 -9.12 2.24 -18.42
C HIS A 25 -8.32 1.34 -17.47
N PHE A 26 -8.20 0.07 -17.89
CA PHE A 26 -7.06 -0.84 -17.70
C PHE A 26 -6.56 -1.10 -16.27
N LEU A 27 -7.09 -2.18 -15.67
CA LEU A 27 -6.31 -3.02 -14.76
C LEU A 27 -5.81 -4.21 -15.60
N VAL A 28 -4.63 -4.05 -16.21
CA VAL A 28 -3.91 -5.19 -16.79
C VAL A 28 -3.41 -6.03 -15.63
N ASN A 29 -4.21 -7.00 -15.26
CA ASN A 29 -3.85 -8.04 -14.30
C ASN A 29 -3.07 -9.11 -15.08
N GLU A 30 -1.86 -8.77 -15.53
CA GLU A 30 -0.91 -9.77 -16.00
C GLU A 30 -0.42 -10.54 -14.78
N HIS A 31 -0.51 -11.86 -14.85
CA HIS A 31 -0.29 -12.80 -13.75
C HIS A 31 1.07 -12.61 -13.06
N VAL A 32 1.14 -11.71 -12.08
CA VAL A 32 2.10 -11.82 -10.99
C VAL A 32 1.48 -12.80 -10.01
N THR A 33 2.03 -14.00 -9.91
CA THR A 33 1.82 -14.86 -8.74
C THR A 33 2.35 -14.09 -7.54
N TYR A 34 1.49 -13.28 -6.92
CA TYR A 34 1.82 -12.51 -5.74
C TYR A 34 1.79 -13.45 -4.54
N ASN A 35 2.90 -13.57 -3.81
CA ASN A 35 2.92 -14.40 -2.62
C ASN A 35 2.24 -13.64 -1.47
N PHE A 36 0.91 -13.73 -1.42
CA PHE A 36 0.10 -13.15 -0.35
C PHE A 36 0.52 -13.61 1.05
N SER A 37 1.26 -14.72 1.14
CA SER A 37 1.73 -15.32 2.40
C SER A 37 2.95 -14.61 2.97
N ASP A 38 3.76 -13.93 2.13
CA ASP A 38 5.11 -13.49 2.52
C ASP A 38 5.32 -11.96 2.50
N GLU A 39 4.53 -11.21 1.72
CA GLU A 39 4.89 -9.82 1.39
C GLU A 39 3.83 -8.75 1.75
N GLY A 40 2.55 -9.09 1.65
CA GLY A 40 1.44 -8.13 1.82
C GLY A 40 1.32 -7.16 0.63
N PHE A 41 0.18 -6.49 0.45
CA PHE A 41 -0.15 -5.72 -0.75
C PHE A 41 -0.85 -4.39 -0.45
N LEU A 42 -0.84 -3.47 -1.41
CA LEU A 42 -1.67 -2.26 -1.43
C LEU A 42 -2.75 -2.38 -2.51
N SER A 43 -3.99 -2.10 -2.11
CA SER A 43 -5.15 -1.90 -2.98
C SER A 43 -5.83 -0.59 -2.59
N ASP A 44 -6.76 -0.09 -3.41
CA ASP A 44 -7.48 1.17 -3.16
C ASP A 44 -8.05 1.27 -1.75
N ARG A 45 -8.53 0.15 -1.19
CA ARG A 45 -9.23 0.13 0.10
C ARG A 45 -8.46 -0.50 1.24
N MET A 46 -7.32 -1.12 0.94
CA MET A 46 -6.62 -1.94 1.92
C MET A 46 -5.13 -2.00 1.65
N LEU A 47 -4.36 -1.74 2.70
CA LEU A 47 -2.94 -2.02 2.80
C LEU A 47 -2.78 -3.19 3.77
N GLN A 48 -2.08 -4.24 3.35
CA GLN A 48 -1.71 -5.36 4.20
C GLN A 48 -0.21 -5.55 4.13
N THR A 49 0.44 -5.78 5.25
CA THR A 49 1.87 -6.10 5.32
C THR A 49 2.12 -7.24 6.27
N ILE A 50 3.18 -7.99 6.01
CA ILE A 50 3.58 -9.15 6.81
C ILE A 50 4.92 -8.85 7.44
N GLY A 51 5.02 -9.03 8.74
CA GLY A 51 6.27 -8.96 9.48
C GLY A 51 6.63 -10.32 10.01
N THR A 52 7.90 -10.71 9.84
CA THR A 52 8.47 -11.93 10.39
C THR A 52 9.63 -11.58 11.31
N ALA A 53 9.69 -12.24 12.47
CA ALA A 53 10.77 -12.08 13.43
C ALA A 53 11.27 -13.44 13.88
N VAL A 54 12.55 -13.53 14.22
CA VAL A 54 13.18 -14.76 14.71
C VAL A 54 13.08 -14.78 16.23
N VAL A 55 12.76 -15.94 16.80
CA VAL A 55 12.75 -16.14 18.24
C VAL A 55 14.19 -16.27 18.72
N ASP A 56 14.63 -15.38 19.61
CA ASP A 56 15.88 -15.56 20.35
C ASP A 56 15.67 -16.59 21.47
N ILE A 57 16.01 -17.85 21.17
CA ILE A 57 15.91 -18.98 22.11
C ILE A 57 16.93 -18.91 23.26
N SER A 58 17.88 -17.96 23.23
CA SER A 58 18.85 -17.77 24.31
C SER A 58 18.28 -17.02 25.52
N VAL A 59 17.12 -16.36 25.35
CA VAL A 59 16.46 -15.61 26.42
C VAL A 59 15.65 -16.56 27.32
N PRO A 60 15.94 -16.63 28.64
CA PRO A 60 15.15 -17.46 29.55
C PRO A 60 13.70 -16.94 29.67
N GLY A 61 12.74 -17.84 29.45
CA GLY A 61 11.30 -17.58 29.55
C GLY A 61 10.59 -17.60 28.19
N LEU A 62 10.12 -18.79 27.79
CA LEU A 62 9.46 -19.06 26.50
C LEU A 62 8.26 -18.14 26.21
N GLU A 63 7.43 -17.83 27.21
CA GLU A 63 6.29 -16.92 27.03
C GLU A 63 6.75 -15.49 26.72
N ASN A 64 7.79 -15.01 27.41
CA ASN A 64 8.36 -13.69 27.16
C ASN A 64 9.05 -13.63 25.79
N ALA A 65 9.73 -14.70 25.39
CA ALA A 65 10.34 -14.82 24.06
C ALA A 65 9.30 -14.81 22.94
N SER A 66 8.19 -15.55 23.10
CA SER A 66 7.10 -15.54 22.12
C SER A 66 6.42 -14.18 22.00
N ARG A 67 6.17 -13.50 23.12
CA ARG A 67 5.59 -12.15 23.10
C ARG A 67 6.51 -11.16 22.41
N ARG A 68 7.80 -11.12 22.77
CA ARG A 68 8.80 -10.24 22.12
C ARG A 68 8.88 -10.49 20.63
N CYS A 69 8.91 -11.75 20.21
CA CYS A 69 8.94 -12.12 18.80
C CYS A 69 7.71 -11.61 18.02
N LEU A 70 6.52 -11.66 18.60
CA LEU A 70 5.32 -11.07 17.99
C LEU A 70 5.36 -9.54 17.97
N ASP A 71 5.91 -8.90 19.02
CA ASP A 71 6.08 -7.44 19.07
C ASP A 71 7.09 -6.97 18.01
N ASP A 72 8.20 -7.69 17.83
CA ASP A 72 9.20 -7.43 16.79
C ASP A 72 8.62 -7.65 15.38
N ALA A 73 7.83 -8.71 15.19
CA ALA A 73 7.11 -8.95 13.95
C ALA A 73 6.13 -7.80 13.64
N LEU A 74 5.45 -7.25 14.66
CA LEU A 74 4.58 -6.09 14.49
C LEU A 74 5.35 -4.84 14.05
N VAL A 75 6.49 -4.56 14.67
CA VAL A 75 7.34 -3.42 14.28
C VAL A 75 7.73 -3.52 12.81
N ARG A 76 8.20 -4.71 12.38
CA ARG A 76 8.56 -4.96 10.97
C ARG A 76 7.38 -4.82 10.02
N ALA A 77 6.20 -5.34 10.38
CA ALA A 77 5.01 -5.21 9.56
C ALA A 77 4.60 -3.74 9.38
N ARG A 78 4.63 -2.94 10.45
CA ARG A 78 4.30 -1.51 10.38
C ARG A 78 5.37 -0.71 9.63
N GLU A 79 6.64 -1.05 9.76
CA GLU A 79 7.72 -0.42 8.98
C GLU A 79 7.54 -0.66 7.48
N ARG A 80 7.22 -1.90 7.10
CA ARG A 80 6.84 -2.24 5.72
C ARG A 80 5.63 -1.41 5.26
N ALA A 81 4.60 -1.27 6.10
CA ALA A 81 3.44 -0.45 5.77
C ALA A 81 3.83 1.02 5.55
N LEU A 82 4.69 1.57 6.39
CA LEU A 82 5.21 2.92 6.23
C LEU A 82 6.02 3.07 4.92
N ARG A 83 6.86 2.10 4.55
CA ARG A 83 7.59 2.14 3.27
C ARG A 83 6.61 2.25 2.10
N VAL A 84 5.56 1.44 2.09
CA VAL A 84 4.51 1.52 1.05
C VAL A 84 3.86 2.91 1.03
N MET A 85 3.53 3.48 2.19
CA MET A 85 2.96 4.83 2.29
C MET A 85 3.92 5.90 1.75
N LEU A 86 5.20 5.84 2.10
CA LEU A 86 6.22 6.80 1.65
C LEU A 86 6.48 6.70 0.14
N HIS A 87 6.62 5.48 -0.40
CA HIS A 87 6.73 5.26 -1.84
C HIS A 87 5.52 5.84 -2.58
N THR A 88 4.31 5.59 -2.07
CA THR A 88 3.06 6.12 -2.63
C THR A 88 3.00 7.65 -2.55
N ARG A 89 3.40 8.24 -1.42
CA ARG A 89 3.38 9.69 -1.18
C ARG A 89 4.30 10.46 -2.11
N PHE A 90 5.51 9.94 -2.30
CA PHE A 90 6.57 10.59 -3.05
C PHE A 90 6.64 10.12 -4.52
N GLY A 91 5.80 9.16 -4.90
CA GLY A 91 5.77 8.62 -6.27
C GLY A 91 7.07 7.91 -6.64
N VAL A 92 7.74 7.28 -5.67
CA VAL A 92 8.98 6.54 -5.90
C VAL A 92 8.61 5.21 -6.57
N PRO A 93 9.03 4.97 -7.83
CA PRO A 93 8.69 3.75 -8.53
C PRO A 93 9.30 2.55 -7.82
N GLY A 94 8.50 1.50 -7.63
CA GLY A 94 9.04 0.19 -7.25
C GLY A 94 9.83 -0.42 -8.41
N ASN A 95 10.80 -1.29 -8.12
CA ASN A 95 11.53 -2.03 -9.16
C ASN A 95 10.68 -3.22 -9.65
N THR A 96 9.56 -2.91 -10.28
CA THR A 96 8.61 -3.89 -10.85
C THR A 96 9.11 -4.59 -12.11
N GLY A 97 10.36 -4.34 -12.52
CA GLY A 97 10.97 -4.86 -13.74
C GLY A 97 11.71 -6.19 -13.54
N ALA A 98 10.99 -7.30 -13.46
CA ALA A 98 11.51 -8.61 -13.89
C ALA A 98 10.33 -9.54 -14.22
N ALA A 99 9.98 -9.60 -15.51
CA ALA A 99 9.03 -10.59 -16.01
C ALA A 99 9.53 -12.01 -15.66
N GLY A 100 8.82 -12.72 -14.77
CA GLY A 100 9.00 -14.17 -14.59
C GLY A 100 9.39 -14.69 -13.20
N GLY A 101 9.30 -13.90 -12.12
CA GLY A 101 9.53 -14.41 -10.76
C GLY A 101 8.64 -13.75 -9.71
N LEU A 102 8.34 -14.47 -8.63
CA LEU A 102 7.79 -13.90 -7.39
C LEU A 102 8.56 -12.61 -7.08
N SER A 103 7.85 -11.48 -6.94
CA SER A 103 8.50 -10.29 -6.37
C SER A 103 8.79 -10.52 -4.90
N ASP A 104 9.83 -9.87 -4.39
CA ASP A 104 10.08 -9.79 -2.97
C ASP A 104 9.71 -8.36 -2.56
N PHE A 105 9.12 -8.17 -1.39
CA PHE A 105 8.71 -6.85 -0.87
C PHE A 105 9.83 -5.80 -0.99
N GLU A 106 11.06 -6.19 -0.67
CA GLU A 106 12.24 -5.33 -0.73
C GLU A 106 12.60 -4.88 -2.15
N ARG A 107 12.18 -5.62 -3.18
CA ARG A 107 12.31 -5.23 -4.60
C ARG A 107 11.22 -4.24 -5.01
N ASP A 108 9.99 -4.48 -4.56
CA ASP A 108 8.84 -3.62 -4.90
C ASP A 108 8.88 -2.28 -4.14
N PHE A 109 9.44 -2.27 -2.93
CA PHE A 109 9.53 -1.10 -2.06
C PHE A 109 10.92 -0.97 -1.45
N PRO A 110 11.99 -0.73 -2.21
CA PRO A 110 13.37 -0.71 -1.69
C PRO A 110 13.55 0.30 -0.55
N LEU A 111 14.49 0.01 0.38
CA LEU A 111 14.78 0.92 1.49
C LEU A 111 15.64 2.10 0.99
N GLU A 112 15.00 3.02 0.27
CA GLU A 112 15.65 4.23 -0.26
C GLU A 112 15.60 5.42 0.71
N PHE A 113 14.79 5.31 1.77
CA PHE A 113 14.63 6.34 2.79
C PHE A 113 15.70 6.19 3.87
N SER A 114 16.30 7.31 4.27
CA SER A 114 17.20 7.33 5.42
C SER A 114 16.45 6.95 6.71
N GLU A 115 17.16 6.51 7.74
CA GLU A 115 16.56 6.26 9.07
C GLU A 115 15.80 7.51 9.57
N ARG A 116 16.34 8.70 9.31
CA ARG A 116 15.71 9.97 9.65
C ARG A 116 14.39 10.19 8.91
N ASP A 117 14.35 9.87 7.61
CA ASP A 117 13.13 9.95 6.80
C ASP A 117 12.08 8.96 7.31
N MET A 118 12.48 7.75 7.68
CA MET A 118 11.59 6.75 8.27
C MET A 118 11.00 7.24 9.60
N ILE A 119 11.81 7.82 10.50
CA ILE A 119 11.33 8.37 11.78
C ILE A 119 10.32 9.50 11.55
N ARG A 120 10.59 10.42 10.62
CA ARG A 120 9.67 11.51 10.31
C ARG A 120 8.40 11.01 9.63
N GLY A 121 8.53 10.05 8.72
CA GLY A 121 7.41 9.36 8.09
C GLY A 121 6.48 8.71 9.11
N TRP A 122 7.05 8.06 10.13
CA TRP A 122 6.30 7.50 11.25
C TRP A 122 5.45 8.53 12.01
N ILE A 123 5.97 9.75 12.17
CA ILE A 123 5.27 10.85 12.83
C ILE A 123 4.13 11.36 11.93
N ASP A 124 4.41 11.62 10.66
CA ASP A 124 3.45 12.20 9.71
C ASP A 124 2.32 11.22 9.35
N PHE A 125 2.63 9.93 9.22
CA PHE A 125 1.65 8.87 8.93
C PHE A 125 1.01 8.25 10.19
N ARG A 126 1.28 8.81 11.37
CA ARG A 126 0.86 8.20 12.64
C ARG A 126 -0.62 7.91 12.71
N GLU A 127 -1.46 8.86 12.30
CA GLU A 127 -2.92 8.71 12.33
C GLU A 127 -3.38 7.50 11.51
N ILE A 128 -2.82 7.32 10.31
CA ILE A 128 -3.15 6.20 9.41
C ILE A 128 -2.63 4.88 9.99
N LEU A 129 -1.40 4.87 10.50
CA LEU A 129 -0.78 3.69 11.10
C LEU A 129 -1.47 3.27 12.41
N ASP A 130 -2.02 4.20 13.17
CA ASP A 130 -2.74 3.89 14.41
C ASP A 130 -4.17 3.35 14.15
N ARG A 131 -4.73 3.57 12.96
CA ARG A 131 -5.97 2.89 12.50
C ARG A 131 -5.74 1.44 12.08
N GLY A 132 -4.50 1.03 11.82
CA GLY A 132 -4.21 -0.33 11.41
C GLY A 132 -4.34 -1.34 12.54
N PHE A 133 -4.67 -2.57 12.19
CA PHE A 133 -4.91 -3.65 13.14
C PHE A 133 -4.23 -4.96 12.71
N VAL A 134 -4.03 -5.85 13.68
CA VAL A 134 -3.44 -7.17 13.44
C VAL A 134 -4.54 -8.15 13.06
N VAL A 135 -4.39 -8.78 11.88
CA VAL A 135 -5.38 -9.74 11.34
C VAL A 135 -5.00 -11.18 11.66
N LEU A 136 -3.70 -11.47 11.73
CA LEU A 136 -3.17 -12.80 12.01
C LEU A 136 -1.90 -12.67 12.86
N LYS A 137 -1.75 -13.59 13.81
CA LYS A 137 -0.53 -13.83 14.57
C LYS A 137 -0.24 -15.33 14.49
N ASP A 138 0.94 -15.69 14.04
CA ASP A 138 1.43 -17.07 14.05
C ASP A 138 2.74 -17.13 14.83
N ASN A 139 2.73 -17.83 15.94
CA ASN A 139 3.89 -18.10 16.80
C ASN A 139 4.06 -19.61 17.02
N ARG A 140 3.53 -20.44 16.12
CA ARG A 140 3.60 -21.91 16.24
C ARG A 140 5.01 -22.44 15.96
N SER A 141 5.79 -21.71 15.15
CA SER A 141 7.20 -21.99 14.95
C SER A 141 7.98 -21.65 16.22
N ARG A 142 8.90 -22.55 16.61
CA ARG A 142 9.82 -22.30 17.73
C ARG A 142 10.97 -21.35 17.35
N GLU A 143 11.11 -21.06 16.07
CA GLU A 143 12.24 -20.33 15.50
C GLU A 143 11.82 -18.95 15.00
N SER A 144 10.52 -18.74 14.72
CA SER A 144 10.04 -17.49 14.15
C SER A 144 8.58 -17.22 14.49
N CYS A 145 8.21 -15.94 14.40
CA CYS A 145 6.83 -15.49 14.45
C CYS A 145 6.51 -14.70 13.20
N LEU A 146 5.25 -14.79 12.79
CA LEU A 146 4.67 -14.05 11.68
C LEU A 146 3.49 -13.25 12.20
N LEU A 147 3.35 -12.03 11.68
CA LEU A 147 2.24 -11.16 11.97
C LEU A 147 1.75 -10.48 10.70
N VAL A 148 0.43 -10.48 10.49
CA VAL A 148 -0.21 -9.76 9.39
C VAL A 148 -0.87 -8.51 9.93
N TYR A 149 -0.40 -7.34 9.48
CA TYR A 149 -0.91 -6.03 9.83
C TYR A 149 -1.70 -5.45 8.66
N ARG A 150 -2.80 -4.76 8.94
CA ARG A 150 -3.72 -4.25 7.91
C ARG A 150 -4.22 -2.86 8.25
N VAL A 151 -4.26 -1.99 7.25
CA VAL A 151 -4.95 -0.69 7.27
C VAL A 151 -6.08 -0.75 6.25
N GLN A 152 -7.25 -0.23 6.60
CA GLN A 152 -8.40 -0.14 5.70
C GLN A 152 -8.83 1.32 5.52
N GLY A 153 -9.30 1.66 4.33
CA GLY A 153 -9.77 3.00 3.96
C GLY A 153 -10.68 2.98 2.75
N GLU A 154 -11.12 4.16 2.32
CA GLU A 154 -11.95 4.31 1.11
C GLU A 154 -11.08 4.45 -0.15
N ASP A 155 -10.04 5.27 -0.09
CA ASP A 155 -9.01 5.44 -1.13
C ASP A 155 -7.65 5.71 -0.44
N LEU A 156 -6.99 4.63 -0.01
CA LEU A 156 -5.71 4.68 0.69
C LEU A 156 -4.61 5.34 -0.17
N PRO A 157 -4.45 5.05 -1.48
CA PRO A 157 -3.45 5.74 -2.28
C PRO A 157 -3.65 7.25 -2.37
N ALA A 158 -4.90 7.75 -2.46
CA ALA A 158 -5.17 9.18 -2.44
C ALA A 158 -4.93 9.78 -1.05
N GLU A 159 -5.36 9.08 0.00
CA GLU A 159 -5.14 9.48 1.39
C GLU A 159 -3.64 9.61 1.69
N PHE A 160 -2.82 8.61 1.29
CA PHE A 160 -1.38 8.64 1.50
C PHE A 160 -0.73 9.82 0.78
N ARG A 161 -1.19 10.13 -0.44
CA ARG A 161 -0.70 11.28 -1.21
C ARG A 161 -1.10 12.63 -0.61
N ALA A 162 -2.20 12.69 0.14
CA ALA A 162 -2.71 13.89 0.77
C ALA A 162 -2.05 14.23 2.12
N VAL A 163 -1.31 13.30 2.73
CA VAL A 163 -0.65 13.54 4.02
C VAL A 163 0.35 14.71 3.91
N PRO A 164 0.25 15.73 4.77
CA PRO A 164 1.24 16.80 4.84
C PRO A 164 2.54 16.25 5.42
N MET A 165 3.62 16.32 4.65
CA MET A 165 4.93 15.81 5.08
C MET A 165 5.74 16.90 5.75
N SER A 166 6.36 16.57 6.88
CA SER A 166 7.31 17.44 7.59
C SER A 166 8.70 17.48 6.94
N PHE A 167 8.91 16.70 5.88
CA PHE A 167 10.19 16.55 5.21
C PHE A 167 10.04 16.21 3.73
N GLN A 168 11.18 16.33 3.04
CA GLN A 168 11.39 15.84 1.69
C GLN A 168 12.53 14.82 1.76
N PRO A 169 12.43 13.65 1.08
CA PRO A 169 13.44 12.61 1.19
C PRO A 169 14.79 13.12 0.71
N GLU A 170 15.86 12.76 1.43
CA GLU A 170 17.22 13.20 1.09
C GLU A 170 17.72 12.54 -0.23
N THR A 171 17.08 11.46 -0.69
CA THR A 171 17.35 10.83 -1.99
C THR A 171 16.06 10.26 -2.60
N PRO A 172 15.30 11.02 -3.40
CA PRO A 172 14.15 10.48 -4.10
C PRO A 172 14.64 9.79 -5.38
N GLY A 173 14.92 8.48 -5.32
CA GLY A 173 15.23 7.65 -6.48
C GLY A 173 16.47 8.08 -7.26
N ALA A 174 17.65 7.54 -6.90
CA ALA A 174 18.84 7.57 -7.76
C ALA A 174 18.54 6.77 -9.05
N GLY A 175 17.84 7.41 -9.99
CA GLY A 175 17.27 6.79 -11.18
C GLY A 175 16.41 7.70 -12.07
N ARG A 176 16.25 8.99 -11.74
CA ARG A 176 15.92 10.00 -12.76
C ARG A 176 17.23 10.62 -13.27
N SER A 177 17.80 10.01 -14.31
CA SER A 177 18.54 10.78 -15.29
C SER A 177 17.64 11.91 -15.75
N SER A 178 18.13 13.14 -15.64
CA SER A 178 17.59 14.30 -16.35
C SER A 178 17.19 13.93 -17.77
N PRO A 179 16.14 14.53 -18.35
CA PRO A 179 16.10 14.65 -19.79
C PRO A 179 17.34 15.45 -20.16
N ASP A 180 18.32 14.77 -20.74
CA ASP A 180 19.38 15.42 -21.48
C ASP A 180 18.67 16.24 -22.56
N ASP A 181 18.67 17.57 -22.37
CA ASP A 181 18.50 18.54 -23.44
C ASP A 181 19.69 18.36 -24.39
N SER A 182 19.63 17.33 -25.23
CA SER A 182 20.49 17.23 -26.40
C SER A 182 19.95 18.18 -27.47
N VAL A 183 20.08 19.49 -27.23
CA VAL A 183 20.11 20.49 -28.29
C VAL A 183 21.55 20.61 -28.75
N ASP A 184 21.96 19.65 -29.58
CA ASP A 184 23.10 19.84 -30.48
C ASP A 184 22.55 19.91 -31.91
N SER A 185 22.18 21.13 -32.29
CA SER A 185 22.20 21.53 -33.69
C SER A 185 23.58 22.08 -34.00
N PRO A 186 24.29 21.50 -34.97
CA PRO A 186 25.05 22.30 -35.90
C PRO A 186 24.41 22.18 -37.28
N PHE A 187 24.02 23.36 -37.77
CA PHE A 187 23.78 23.64 -39.18
C PHE A 187 24.90 23.03 -40.05
N PHE A 188 24.48 22.25 -41.05
CA PHE A 188 25.15 22.17 -42.36
C PHE A 188 24.07 22.21 -43.44
#